data_AF-A0A7S2XIN4-F1
#
_entry.id   AF-A0A7S2XIN4-F1
#
_cell.length_a   1.000
_cell.length_b   1.000
_cell.length_c   1.000
_cell.angle_alpha   90.00
_cell.angle_beta   90.00
_cell.angle_gamma   90.00
#
_symmetry.space_group_name_H-M   'P 1'
#
loop_
_entity.id
_entity.type
_entity.pdbx_description
1 polymer ?
#
loop_
_entity_poly.entity_id
_entity_poly.type
_entity_poly.pdbx_seq_one_letter_code
_entity_poly.pdbx_strand_id
1 'polypeptide(L)'
;CMEPSACKSATAMAHGDIPMMNEHLEDKVFVLLGATSALGPAKSLLELGATVAAIARPNSSKLTELQSYARTQTCGTLLLPSLHDDENDDAASSPVIVGANLMEHAPHLAQWITSPEVCPTANTQIILCSLAYLDGEANVRACVAMDLIAEYVCLHHPNNTALSFLISPGTVHAVPEEAAMDAKRRYEESTPFWHKALTTMTTSQLQPSYTWLSDENTNDDDTTRQDGTTEDAVRVLNGLSLVQGPNYALSKTVQMWRSMVAASQGHVVSCPLAPPSRTDSMVSHATVSAALDGMPYLEPLVIFAQEPCRTLMTVLMLHDIFQSKHNKKHDHPLQLFFHNSVHGGMWRSPYLMESVSAISFIFGKVGFQPSGWSPDAAMAPM
;
A
#
# COMPACT_ATOMS: atom_id res chain seq x y z
N CYS A 1 11.37 10.15 -3.29
CA CYS A 1 11.84 10.07 -1.89
C CYS A 1 11.25 8.81 -1.25
N MET A 2 12.10 7.88 -0.84
CA MET A 2 11.74 6.54 -0.31
C MET A 2 12.85 6.07 0.64
N GLU A 3 12.59 5.02 1.43
CA GLU A 3 13.64 4.42 2.27
C GLU A 3 14.77 3.81 1.42
N PRO A 4 16.03 3.80 1.90
CA PRO A 4 17.15 3.17 1.19
C PRO A 4 16.91 1.70 0.84
N SER A 5 16.18 0.99 1.69
CA SER A 5 15.76 -0.41 1.46
C SER A 5 14.90 -0.54 0.20
N ALA A 6 13.91 0.34 0.03
CA ALA A 6 13.02 0.35 -1.14
C ALA A 6 13.81 0.54 -2.44
N CYS A 7 14.73 1.50 -2.45
CA CYS A 7 15.60 1.76 -3.60
C CYS A 7 16.44 0.52 -3.95
N LYS A 8 17.13 -0.05 -2.95
CA LYS A 8 17.97 -1.24 -3.12
C LYS A 8 17.17 -2.44 -3.66
N SER A 9 16.01 -2.71 -3.07
CA SER A 9 15.13 -3.80 -3.47
C SER A 9 14.63 -3.63 -4.90
N ALA A 10 14.15 -2.43 -5.25
CA ALA A 10 13.70 -2.14 -6.61
C ALA A 10 14.83 -2.27 -7.64
N THR A 11 16.03 -1.77 -7.33
CA THR A 11 17.21 -1.93 -8.21
C THR A 11 17.61 -3.39 -8.39
N ALA A 12 17.60 -4.19 -7.33
CA ALA A 12 17.93 -5.62 -7.40
C ALA A 12 16.98 -6.38 -8.34
N MET A 13 15.68 -6.07 -8.27
CA MET A 13 14.68 -6.65 -9.17
C MET A 13 14.89 -6.20 -10.62
N ALA A 14 15.17 -4.91 -10.84
CA ALA A 14 15.36 -4.34 -12.18
C ALA A 14 16.63 -4.85 -12.87
N HIS A 15 17.70 -5.13 -12.13
CA HIS A 15 18.94 -5.66 -12.67
C HIS A 15 18.93 -7.18 -12.86
N GLY A 16 17.86 -7.87 -12.44
CA GLY A 16 17.76 -9.32 -12.52
C GLY A 16 18.63 -10.05 -11.49
N ASP A 17 19.10 -9.36 -10.44
CA ASP A 17 19.81 -9.98 -9.31
C ASP A 17 18.91 -11.00 -8.59
N ILE A 18 17.60 -10.76 -8.66
CA ILE A 18 16.54 -11.69 -8.29
C ILE A 18 15.84 -12.08 -9.59
N PRO A 19 15.98 -13.33 -10.07
CA PRO A 19 15.35 -13.74 -11.32
C PRO A 19 13.84 -13.57 -11.23
N MET A 20 13.25 -12.66 -12.00
CA MET A 20 11.79 -12.63 -12.22
C MET A 20 11.38 -13.67 -13.26
N MET A 21 12.06 -14.82 -13.31
CA MET A 21 11.76 -15.89 -14.26
C MET A 21 10.54 -16.69 -13.81
N ASN A 22 9.89 -17.35 -14.79
CA ASN A 22 8.71 -18.22 -14.59
C ASN A 22 8.81 -19.15 -13.38
N GLU A 23 10.01 -19.67 -13.07
CA GLU A 23 10.26 -20.56 -11.91
C GLU A 23 9.77 -19.97 -10.57
N HIS A 24 9.78 -18.64 -10.40
CA HIS A 24 9.31 -18.00 -9.17
C HIS A 24 7.79 -17.75 -9.16
N LEU A 25 7.10 -17.90 -10.28
CA LEU A 25 5.67 -17.60 -10.42
C LEU A 25 4.80 -18.85 -10.61
N GLU A 26 5.35 -19.96 -11.09
CA GLU A 26 4.60 -21.19 -11.43
C GLU A 26 3.79 -21.76 -10.25
N ASP A 27 4.37 -21.82 -9.05
CA ASP A 27 3.70 -22.32 -7.85
C ASP A 27 2.95 -21.23 -7.06
N LYS A 28 2.59 -20.11 -7.70
CA LYS A 28 2.01 -18.95 -7.02
C LYS A 28 0.69 -18.51 -7.65
N VAL A 29 -0.28 -18.20 -6.79
CA VAL A 29 -1.54 -17.55 -7.20
C VAL A 29 -1.69 -16.23 -6.48
N PHE A 30 -1.80 -15.15 -7.25
CA PHE A 30 -2.01 -13.80 -6.73
C PHE A 30 -3.50 -13.51 -6.66
N VAL A 31 -4.04 -13.53 -5.46
CA VAL A 31 -5.45 -13.28 -5.18
C VAL A 31 -5.65 -11.80 -4.89
N LEU A 32 -6.35 -11.09 -5.78
CA LEU A 32 -6.52 -9.64 -5.68
C LEU A 32 -7.93 -9.30 -5.19
N LEU A 33 -8.06 -8.96 -3.91
CA LEU A 33 -9.29 -8.44 -3.32
C LEU A 33 -9.46 -6.98 -3.74
N GLY A 34 -10.20 -6.73 -4.82
CA GLY A 34 -10.23 -5.42 -5.49
C GLY A 34 -9.26 -5.35 -6.68
N ALA A 35 -9.34 -6.32 -7.58
CA ALA A 35 -8.43 -6.48 -8.72
C ALA A 35 -8.36 -5.28 -9.69
N THR A 36 -9.35 -4.39 -9.67
CA THR A 36 -9.42 -3.19 -10.51
C THR A 36 -8.97 -1.92 -9.78
N SER A 37 -8.27 -2.08 -8.64
CA SER A 37 -7.64 -0.97 -7.91
C SER A 37 -6.60 -0.26 -8.77
N ALA A 38 -6.55 1.07 -8.68
CA ALA A 38 -5.68 1.92 -9.52
C ALA A 38 -4.19 1.63 -9.33
N LEU A 39 -3.78 1.34 -8.09
CA LEU A 39 -2.41 0.95 -7.75
C LEU A 39 -2.25 -0.58 -7.63
N GLY A 40 -3.28 -1.34 -8.02
CA GLY A 40 -3.26 -2.80 -7.93
C GLY A 40 -2.31 -3.42 -8.97
N PRO A 41 -1.68 -4.57 -8.65
CA PRO A 41 -0.63 -5.17 -9.47
C PRO A 41 -1.17 -6.01 -10.64
N ALA A 42 -2.49 -6.06 -10.88
CA ALA A 42 -3.13 -7.02 -11.79
C ALA A 42 -2.52 -7.05 -13.20
N LYS A 43 -2.38 -5.88 -13.84
CA LYS A 43 -1.83 -5.78 -15.21
C LYS A 43 -0.37 -6.24 -15.24
N SER A 44 0.46 -5.70 -14.34
CA SER A 44 1.89 -6.05 -14.26
C SER A 44 2.12 -7.53 -13.95
N LEU A 45 1.33 -8.15 -13.08
CA LEU A 45 1.43 -9.58 -12.80
C LEU A 45 1.07 -10.44 -14.00
N LEU A 46 0.01 -10.08 -14.73
CA LEU A 46 -0.40 -10.81 -15.93
C LEU A 46 0.66 -10.70 -17.05
N GLU A 47 1.26 -9.52 -17.23
CA GLU A 47 2.37 -9.30 -18.17
C GLU A 47 3.59 -10.17 -17.84
N LEU A 48 3.86 -10.38 -16.55
CA LEU A 48 4.91 -11.26 -16.05
C LEU A 48 4.57 -12.75 -16.13
N GLY A 49 3.39 -13.13 -16.64
CA GLY A 49 2.98 -14.53 -16.77
C GLY A 49 2.37 -15.16 -15.52
N ALA A 50 2.08 -14.36 -14.47
CA ALA A 50 1.55 -14.89 -13.23
C ALA A 50 0.09 -15.36 -13.35
N THR A 51 -0.32 -16.25 -12.44
CA THR A 51 -1.73 -16.59 -12.23
C THR A 51 -2.36 -15.61 -11.25
N VAL A 52 -3.41 -14.91 -11.69
CA VAL A 52 -4.11 -13.87 -10.95
C VAL A 52 -5.56 -14.28 -10.73
N ALA A 53 -5.95 -14.52 -9.48
CA ALA A 53 -7.34 -14.69 -9.07
C ALA A 53 -7.95 -13.32 -8.75
N ALA A 54 -8.73 -12.78 -9.67
CA ALA A 54 -9.20 -11.41 -9.64
C ALA A 54 -10.62 -11.29 -9.07
N ILE A 55 -10.74 -10.63 -7.91
CA ILE A 55 -12.03 -10.36 -7.27
C ILE A 55 -12.39 -8.90 -7.51
N ALA A 56 -13.42 -8.70 -8.32
CA ALA A 56 -13.98 -7.40 -8.65
C ALA A 56 -15.49 -7.52 -8.87
N ARG A 57 -16.20 -6.40 -8.69
CA ARG A 57 -17.66 -6.34 -8.81
C ARG A 57 -18.12 -6.80 -10.20
N PRO A 58 -19.21 -7.57 -10.28
CA PRO A 58 -19.79 -7.97 -11.56
C PRO A 58 -20.27 -6.75 -12.35
N ASN A 59 -20.40 -6.92 -13.66
CA ASN A 59 -20.90 -5.89 -14.61
C ASN A 59 -20.11 -4.55 -14.58
N SER A 60 -18.86 -4.57 -14.09
CA SER A 60 -17.99 -3.40 -14.09
C SER A 60 -17.24 -3.27 -15.42
N SER A 61 -17.26 -2.08 -16.03
CA SER A 61 -16.44 -1.78 -17.21
C SER A 61 -14.94 -2.05 -16.98
N LYS A 62 -14.43 -1.77 -15.77
CA LYS A 62 -13.04 -2.05 -15.39
C LYS A 62 -12.73 -3.55 -15.37
N LEU A 63 -13.69 -4.38 -14.95
CA LEU A 63 -13.52 -5.84 -14.98
C LEU A 63 -13.54 -6.36 -16.42
N THR A 64 -14.42 -5.81 -17.27
CA THR A 64 -14.43 -6.13 -18.71
C THR A 64 -13.11 -5.73 -19.37
N GLU A 65 -12.58 -4.54 -19.06
CA GLU A 65 -11.27 -4.11 -19.56
C GLU A 65 -10.14 -5.05 -19.11
N LEU A 66 -10.13 -5.44 -17.83
CA LEU A 66 -9.12 -6.38 -17.30
C LEU A 66 -9.20 -7.75 -18.00
N GLN A 67 -10.40 -8.25 -18.28
CA GLN A 67 -10.59 -9.47 -19.06
C GLN A 67 -10.05 -9.34 -20.48
N SER A 68 -10.36 -8.24 -21.18
CA SER A 68 -9.86 -7.97 -22.52
C SER A 68 -8.34 -7.86 -22.54
N TYR A 69 -7.76 -7.20 -21.53
CA TYR A 69 -6.32 -7.05 -21.37
C TYR A 69 -5.63 -8.42 -21.19
N ALA A 70 -6.12 -9.22 -20.24
CA ALA A 70 -5.57 -10.55 -19.97
C ALA A 70 -5.58 -11.47 -21.21
N ARG A 71 -6.65 -11.40 -22.01
CA ARG A 71 -6.79 -12.21 -23.23
C ARG A 71 -5.91 -11.78 -24.39
N THR A 72 -5.57 -10.49 -24.49
CA THR A 72 -4.99 -9.93 -25.73
C THR A 72 -3.58 -9.38 -25.57
N GLN A 73 -3.13 -9.07 -24.36
CA GLN A 73 -1.89 -8.32 -24.13
C GLN A 73 -0.91 -9.01 -23.17
N THR A 74 -1.23 -10.20 -22.66
CA THR A 74 -0.44 -10.82 -21.59
C THR A 74 -0.24 -12.33 -21.78
N CYS A 75 0.76 -12.90 -21.11
CA CYS A 75 0.99 -14.35 -21.06
C CYS A 75 0.50 -15.01 -19.77
N GLY A 76 -0.01 -14.22 -18.81
CA GLY A 76 -0.52 -14.70 -17.53
C GLY A 76 -1.93 -15.29 -17.60
N THR A 77 -2.36 -15.86 -16.47
CA THR A 77 -3.67 -16.50 -16.34
C THR A 77 -4.57 -15.68 -15.42
N LEU A 78 -5.77 -15.31 -15.89
CA LEU A 78 -6.76 -14.59 -15.10
C LEU A 78 -7.89 -15.54 -14.66
N LEU A 79 -7.97 -15.84 -13.37
CA LEU A 79 -9.07 -16.58 -12.75
C LEU A 79 -10.12 -15.60 -12.21
N LEU A 80 -11.39 -15.88 -12.46
CA LEU A 80 -12.51 -15.03 -12.04
C LEU A 80 -13.57 -15.87 -11.33
N PRO A 81 -14.11 -15.39 -10.20
CA PRO A 81 -15.26 -16.04 -9.60
C PRO A 81 -16.48 -15.82 -10.52
N SER A 82 -17.33 -16.83 -10.61
CA SER A 82 -18.62 -16.74 -11.28
C SER A 82 -19.74 -17.11 -10.31
N LEU A 83 -20.84 -16.37 -10.38
CA LEU A 83 -22.06 -16.66 -9.63
C LEU A 83 -23.01 -17.41 -10.57
N HIS A 84 -23.54 -18.53 -10.06
CA HIS A 84 -24.70 -19.18 -10.65
C HIS A 84 -25.96 -18.64 -9.98
N ASP A 85 -26.97 -18.34 -10.78
CA ASP A 85 -28.28 -17.96 -10.29
C ASP A 85 -29.06 -19.23 -9.96
N ASP A 86 -29.09 -19.59 -8.68
CA ASP A 86 -29.78 -20.77 -8.16
C ASP A 86 -31.32 -20.63 -8.18
N GLU A 87 -31.87 -19.46 -8.52
CA GLU A 87 -33.33 -19.25 -8.61
C GLU A 87 -33.97 -19.88 -9.86
N ASN A 88 -33.18 -20.34 -10.83
CA ASN A 88 -33.66 -21.08 -12.00
C ASN A 88 -33.25 -22.55 -11.92
N ASP A 89 -34.23 -23.44 -11.79
CA ASP A 89 -34.05 -24.91 -11.72
C ASP A 89 -33.32 -25.52 -12.95
N ASP A 90 -33.24 -24.78 -14.06
CA ASP A 90 -32.46 -25.16 -15.25
C ASP A 90 -31.05 -24.56 -15.20
N ALA A 91 -30.17 -25.17 -14.40
CA ALA A 91 -28.75 -24.80 -14.25
C ALA A 91 -27.96 -24.70 -15.57
N ALA A 92 -28.45 -25.31 -16.65
CA ALA A 92 -27.86 -25.25 -17.99
C ALA A 92 -28.18 -23.95 -18.75
N SER A 93 -29.14 -23.15 -18.30
CA SER A 93 -29.64 -21.94 -19.01
C SER A 93 -29.47 -20.62 -18.25
N SER A 94 -29.15 -20.68 -16.95
CA SER A 94 -28.94 -19.48 -16.14
C SER A 94 -27.72 -18.67 -16.63
N PRO A 95 -27.83 -17.33 -16.75
CA PRO A 95 -26.71 -16.50 -17.15
C PRO A 95 -25.60 -16.55 -16.10
N VAL A 96 -24.38 -16.91 -16.52
CA VAL A 96 -23.20 -16.90 -15.63
C VAL A 96 -22.77 -15.45 -15.40
N ILE A 97 -22.90 -14.98 -14.16
CA ILE A 97 -22.46 -13.64 -13.78
C ILE A 97 -20.98 -13.71 -13.39
N VAL A 98 -20.12 -13.09 -14.19
CA VAL A 98 -18.67 -13.04 -13.93
C VAL A 98 -18.34 -11.89 -12.99
N GLY A 99 -17.56 -12.19 -11.95
CA GLY A 99 -17.21 -11.27 -10.87
C GLY A 99 -18.02 -11.49 -9.60
N ALA A 100 -17.58 -10.90 -8.51
CA ALA A 100 -18.22 -11.05 -7.20
C ALA A 100 -18.14 -9.75 -6.39
N ASN A 101 -19.18 -9.47 -5.61
CA ASN A 101 -19.16 -8.40 -4.63
C ASN A 101 -18.47 -8.89 -3.36
N LEU A 102 -17.33 -8.27 -3.06
CA LEU A 102 -16.49 -8.61 -1.91
C LEU A 102 -17.24 -8.55 -0.57
N MET A 103 -18.15 -7.59 -0.40
CA MET A 103 -18.88 -7.41 0.87
C MET A 103 -20.05 -8.39 1.02
N GLU A 104 -20.71 -8.74 -0.08
CA GLU A 104 -21.87 -9.63 -0.06
C GLU A 104 -21.45 -11.10 -0.05
N HIS A 105 -20.33 -11.43 -0.70
CA HIS A 105 -19.91 -12.81 -0.94
C HIS A 105 -18.63 -13.19 -0.20
N ALA A 106 -18.22 -12.45 0.84
CA ALA A 106 -16.94 -12.69 1.53
C ALA A 106 -16.71 -14.15 1.96
N PRO A 107 -17.68 -14.86 2.58
CA PRO A 107 -17.49 -16.26 2.97
C PRO A 107 -17.29 -17.19 1.76
N HIS A 108 -18.08 -17.02 0.70
CA HIS A 108 -17.97 -17.81 -0.52
C HIS A 108 -16.65 -17.54 -1.26
N LEU A 109 -16.20 -16.29 -1.28
CA LEU A 109 -14.91 -15.92 -1.86
C LEU A 109 -13.75 -16.54 -1.07
N ALA A 110 -13.82 -16.57 0.25
CA ALA A 110 -12.81 -17.24 1.07
C ALA A 110 -12.70 -18.73 0.75
N GLN A 111 -13.83 -19.42 0.59
CA GLN A 111 -13.87 -20.82 0.17
C GLN A 111 -13.34 -21.02 -1.24
N TRP A 112 -13.77 -20.19 -2.19
CA TRP A 112 -13.32 -20.22 -3.58
C TRP A 112 -11.81 -20.03 -3.71
N ILE A 113 -11.22 -19.11 -2.95
CA ILE A 113 -9.77 -18.88 -2.94
C ILE A 113 -9.00 -20.14 -2.54
N THR A 114 -9.52 -20.91 -1.57
CA THR A 114 -8.91 -22.16 -1.11
C THR A 114 -9.34 -23.39 -1.91
N SER A 115 -10.15 -23.23 -2.95
CA SER A 115 -10.65 -24.36 -3.74
C SER A 115 -9.54 -24.96 -4.60
N PRO A 116 -9.68 -26.23 -5.03
CA PRO A 116 -8.76 -26.85 -5.99
C PRO A 116 -8.67 -26.12 -7.35
N GLU A 117 -9.60 -25.24 -7.68
CA GLU A 117 -9.61 -24.48 -8.93
C GLU A 117 -8.60 -23.31 -8.88
N VAL A 118 -8.49 -22.67 -7.71
CA VAL A 118 -7.56 -21.56 -7.47
C VAL A 118 -6.23 -22.08 -6.92
N CYS A 119 -6.29 -23.10 -6.07
CA CYS A 119 -5.16 -23.74 -5.41
C CYS A 119 -5.09 -25.23 -5.79
N PRO A 120 -4.59 -25.55 -7.00
CA PRO A 120 -4.64 -26.92 -7.53
C PRO A 120 -3.75 -27.92 -6.79
N THR A 121 -2.74 -27.44 -6.06
CA THR A 121 -1.81 -28.30 -5.31
C THR A 121 -1.61 -27.78 -3.90
N ALA A 122 -1.22 -28.66 -2.98
CA ALA A 122 -0.84 -28.28 -1.62
C ALA A 122 0.41 -27.37 -1.55
N ASN A 123 1.20 -27.33 -2.62
CA ASN A 123 2.40 -26.50 -2.72
C ASN A 123 2.11 -25.11 -3.30
N THR A 124 0.90 -24.87 -3.82
CA THR A 124 0.52 -23.57 -4.38
C THR A 124 0.54 -22.52 -3.29
N GLN A 125 1.41 -21.52 -3.41
CA GLN A 125 1.45 -20.40 -2.49
C GLN A 125 0.37 -19.38 -2.85
N ILE A 126 -0.50 -19.06 -1.90
CA ILE A 126 -1.52 -18.02 -2.04
C ILE A 126 -0.91 -16.68 -1.63
N ILE A 127 -0.93 -15.70 -2.53
CA ILE A 127 -0.54 -14.31 -2.23
C ILE A 127 -1.79 -13.46 -2.24
N LEU A 128 -2.28 -13.12 -1.05
CA LEU A 128 -3.52 -12.38 -0.88
C LEU A 128 -3.25 -10.87 -0.81
N CYS A 129 -3.63 -10.15 -1.88
CA CYS A 129 -3.47 -8.70 -1.97
C CYS A 129 -4.79 -8.00 -1.62
N SER A 130 -4.81 -7.29 -0.50
CA SER A 130 -5.98 -6.54 -0.02
C SER A 130 -5.96 -5.10 -0.54
N LEU A 131 -6.69 -4.86 -1.64
CA LEU A 131 -6.57 -3.64 -2.45
C LEU A 131 -7.88 -2.83 -2.54
N ALA A 132 -8.99 -3.41 -2.11
CA ALA A 132 -10.30 -2.79 -2.21
C ALA A 132 -10.37 -1.51 -1.36
N TYR A 133 -10.95 -0.48 -1.95
CA TYR A 133 -11.20 0.80 -1.32
C TYR A 133 -12.56 1.32 -1.80
N LEU A 134 -13.33 1.85 -0.87
CA LEU A 134 -14.61 2.53 -1.11
C LEU A 134 -14.64 3.80 -0.27
N ASP A 135 -15.60 4.68 -0.52
CA ASP A 135 -15.76 5.89 0.28
C ASP A 135 -16.61 5.64 1.54
N GLY A 136 -16.34 6.41 2.59
CA GLY A 136 -17.15 6.41 3.81
C GLY A 136 -17.18 5.07 4.54
N GLU A 137 -18.33 4.74 5.11
CA GLU A 137 -18.58 3.52 5.89
C GLU A 137 -18.45 2.23 5.06
N ALA A 138 -18.69 2.32 3.75
CA ALA A 138 -18.48 1.20 2.84
C ALA A 138 -17.02 0.75 2.81
N ASN A 139 -16.06 1.67 3.03
CA ASN A 139 -14.64 1.32 3.14
C ASN A 139 -14.38 0.39 4.33
N VAL A 140 -14.99 0.69 5.47
CA VAL A 140 -14.84 -0.09 6.71
C VAL A 140 -15.42 -1.48 6.50
N ARG A 141 -16.60 -1.58 5.89
CA ARG A 141 -17.24 -2.87 5.56
C ARG A 141 -16.40 -3.70 4.59
N ALA A 142 -15.86 -3.09 3.54
CA ALA A 142 -14.97 -3.77 2.61
C ALA A 142 -13.67 -4.21 3.29
N CYS A 143 -13.11 -3.40 4.20
CA CYS A 143 -11.93 -3.77 4.98
C CYS A 143 -12.19 -4.98 5.88
N VAL A 144 -13.32 -5.02 6.60
CA VAL A 144 -13.71 -6.17 7.42
C VAL A 144 -13.90 -7.42 6.57
N ALA A 145 -14.54 -7.29 5.40
CA ALA A 145 -14.67 -8.42 4.47
C ALA A 145 -13.32 -8.97 4.01
N MET A 146 -12.36 -8.10 3.65
CA MET A 146 -10.99 -8.53 3.31
C MET A 146 -10.28 -9.18 4.48
N ASP A 147 -10.44 -8.64 5.69
CA ASP A 147 -9.83 -9.18 6.91
C ASP A 147 -10.32 -10.60 7.23
N LEU A 148 -11.62 -10.84 7.13
CA LEU A 148 -12.23 -12.16 7.33
C LEU A 148 -11.76 -13.18 6.27
N ILE A 149 -11.65 -12.76 5.01
CA ILE A 149 -11.09 -13.60 3.95
C ILE A 149 -9.62 -13.92 4.26
N ALA A 150 -8.82 -12.92 4.65
CA ALA A 150 -7.41 -13.11 4.98
C ALA A 150 -7.24 -14.09 6.14
N GLU A 151 -8.01 -13.94 7.20
CA GLU A 151 -8.01 -14.88 8.33
C GLU A 151 -8.37 -16.30 7.91
N TYR A 152 -9.46 -16.47 7.16
CA TYR A 152 -9.90 -17.77 6.68
C TYR A 152 -8.81 -18.46 5.83
N VAL A 153 -8.23 -17.74 4.87
CA VAL A 153 -7.19 -18.27 3.98
C VAL A 153 -5.94 -18.65 4.79
N CYS A 154 -5.50 -17.80 5.72
CA CYS A 154 -4.36 -18.09 6.59
C CYS A 154 -4.58 -19.35 7.45
N LEU A 155 -5.79 -19.53 7.99
CA LEU A 155 -6.15 -20.70 8.79
C LEU A 155 -6.21 -22.00 7.96
N HIS A 156 -6.71 -21.93 6.72
CA HIS A 156 -6.88 -23.11 5.87
C HIS A 156 -5.66 -23.44 5.01
N HIS A 157 -4.72 -22.49 4.86
CA HIS A 157 -3.50 -22.67 4.06
C HIS A 157 -2.23 -22.21 4.80
N PRO A 158 -2.00 -22.65 6.06
CA PRO A 158 -1.09 -21.99 7.01
C PRO A 158 0.37 -21.89 6.58
N ASN A 159 0.87 -22.89 5.83
CA ASN A 159 2.29 -22.97 5.49
C ASN A 159 2.65 -22.24 4.18
N ASN A 160 1.64 -21.88 3.37
CA ASN A 160 1.82 -21.44 1.99
C ASN A 160 0.90 -20.24 1.70
N THR A 161 0.85 -19.28 2.62
CA THR A 161 0.12 -18.01 2.44
C THR A 161 1.04 -16.83 2.70
N ALA A 162 1.00 -15.86 1.79
CA ALA A 162 1.57 -14.52 1.95
C ALA A 162 0.45 -13.49 1.86
N LEU A 163 0.58 -12.39 2.61
CA LEU A 163 -0.35 -11.27 2.55
C LEU A 163 0.35 -10.04 2.00
N SER A 164 -0.37 -9.26 1.20
CA SER A 164 0.11 -8.02 0.65
C SER A 164 -0.88 -6.88 0.88
N PHE A 165 -0.37 -5.75 1.38
CA PHE A 165 -1.13 -4.54 1.64
C PHE A 165 -0.38 -3.33 1.11
N LEU A 166 -1.11 -2.35 0.58
CA LEU A 166 -0.58 -1.02 0.34
C LEU A 166 -0.91 -0.15 1.56
N ILE A 167 0.09 0.06 2.41
CA ILE A 167 -0.07 0.86 3.63
C ILE A 167 -0.20 2.32 3.24
N SER A 168 -1.19 2.98 3.83
CA SER A 168 -1.48 4.38 3.54
C SER A 168 -0.65 5.28 4.43
N PRO A 169 -0.13 6.41 3.94
CA PRO A 169 0.45 7.43 4.81
C PRO A 169 -0.58 8.18 5.66
N GLY A 170 -1.89 7.98 5.40
CA GLY A 170 -3.02 8.62 6.09
C GLY A 170 -3.39 8.03 7.46
N THR A 171 -2.44 7.38 8.15
CA THR A 171 -2.63 6.82 9.49
C THR A 171 -1.48 7.23 10.41
N VAL A 172 -1.58 6.90 11.69
CA VAL A 172 -0.45 7.06 12.62
C VAL A 172 0.55 5.94 12.35
N HIS A 173 1.81 6.29 12.17
CA HIS A 173 2.87 5.35 11.81
C HIS A 173 4.05 5.46 12.74
N ALA A 174 4.65 4.33 13.03
CA ALA A 174 6.04 4.29 13.44
C ALA A 174 6.93 4.64 12.24
N VAL A 175 8.02 5.36 12.47
CA VAL A 175 9.05 5.64 11.48
C VAL A 175 10.44 5.36 12.06
N PRO A 176 11.44 5.04 11.21
CA PRO A 176 12.83 4.94 11.65
C PRO A 176 13.32 6.25 12.26
N GLU A 177 14.19 6.17 13.27
CA GLU A 177 14.81 7.34 13.89
C GLU A 177 15.55 8.22 12.86
N GLU A 178 16.25 7.61 11.90
CA GLU A 178 16.94 8.32 10.83
C GLU A 178 15.99 9.27 10.07
N ALA A 179 14.79 8.81 9.73
CA ALA A 179 13.81 9.63 9.01
C ALA A 179 13.31 10.80 9.87
N ALA A 180 13.08 10.56 11.17
CA ALA A 180 12.66 11.59 12.11
C ALA A 180 13.76 12.64 12.35
N MET A 181 15.03 12.22 12.44
CA MET A 181 16.16 13.14 12.59
C MET A 181 16.40 13.96 11.32
N ASP A 182 16.18 13.40 10.12
CA ASP A 182 16.21 14.20 8.88
C ASP A 182 15.10 15.25 8.85
N ALA A 183 13.89 14.92 9.34
CA ALA A 183 12.82 15.89 9.50
C ALA A 183 13.20 17.03 10.46
N LYS A 184 13.83 16.70 11.61
CA LYS A 184 14.34 17.69 12.57
C LYS A 184 15.39 18.61 11.94
N ARG A 185 16.39 18.03 11.26
CA ARG A 185 17.45 18.77 10.58
C ARG A 185 16.86 19.76 9.57
N ARG A 186 15.92 19.30 8.73
CA ARG A 186 15.22 20.17 7.77
C ARG A 186 14.43 21.27 8.44
N TYR A 187 13.81 21.00 9.58
CA TYR A 187 13.06 22.01 10.33
C TYR A 187 14.00 23.11 10.86
N GLU A 188 15.15 22.71 11.41
CA GLU A 188 16.19 23.64 11.90
C GLU A 188 16.82 24.47 10.77
N GLU A 189 17.09 23.85 9.61
CA GLU A 189 17.64 24.53 8.43
C GLU A 189 16.64 25.46 7.74
N SER A 190 15.35 25.09 7.70
CA SER A 190 14.30 25.86 7.02
C SER A 190 13.76 27.03 7.84
N THR A 191 14.19 27.19 9.10
CA THR A 191 13.66 28.23 10.01
C THR A 191 14.66 29.38 10.22
N PRO A 192 14.69 30.42 9.38
CA PRO A 192 15.35 31.67 9.76
C PRO A 192 14.64 32.32 10.95
N PHE A 193 15.37 33.07 11.78
CA PHE A 193 14.86 33.60 13.06
C PHE A 193 13.56 34.43 12.92
N TRP A 194 13.38 35.11 11.78
CA TRP A 194 12.20 35.93 11.49
C TRP A 194 10.96 35.09 11.14
N HIS A 195 11.14 33.83 10.70
CA HIS A 195 10.03 32.92 10.39
C HIS A 195 9.30 32.50 11.66
N LYS A 196 10.00 32.28 12.80
CA LYS A 196 9.36 32.05 14.10
C LYS A 196 8.47 33.23 14.52
N ALA A 197 8.92 34.46 14.28
CA ALA A 197 8.11 35.65 14.53
C ALA A 197 6.89 35.73 13.58
N LEU A 198 7.06 35.38 12.31
CA LEU A 198 5.98 35.39 11.32
C LEU A 198 4.95 34.27 11.56
N THR A 199 5.35 33.03 11.88
CA THR A 199 4.43 31.92 12.23
C THR A 199 3.55 32.27 13.43
N THR A 200 4.06 33.09 14.35
CA THR A 200 3.32 33.61 15.50
C THR A 200 2.29 34.68 15.10
N MET A 201 2.56 35.45 14.05
CA MET A 201 1.65 36.50 13.54
C MET A 201 0.68 36.00 12.45
N THR A 202 1.05 35.00 11.67
CA THR A 202 0.26 34.39 10.60
C THR A 202 -0.34 33.07 11.08
N THR A 203 -1.24 33.11 12.07
CA THR A 203 -2.13 32.00 12.48
C THR A 203 -1.68 30.60 12.05
N SER A 204 -0.55 30.12 12.59
CA SER A 204 -0.12 28.70 12.60
C SER A 204 -0.39 27.84 11.34
N GLN A 205 -0.16 28.32 10.12
CA GLN A 205 -0.50 27.56 8.90
C GLN A 205 0.46 26.40 8.57
N LEU A 206 1.72 26.46 9.03
CA LEU A 206 2.66 25.34 8.98
C LEU A 206 3.07 24.97 10.40
N GLN A 207 2.64 23.79 10.82
CA GLN A 207 2.94 23.26 12.15
C GLN A 207 4.12 22.28 12.03
N PRO A 208 5.10 22.29 12.95
CA PRO A 208 6.20 21.34 12.93
C PRO A 208 5.67 19.91 13.07
N SER A 209 6.26 18.94 12.37
CA SER A 209 5.79 17.54 12.44
C SER A 209 6.00 16.91 13.82
N TYR A 210 6.99 17.38 14.58
CA TYR A 210 7.37 16.87 15.90
C TYR A 210 7.66 15.37 15.96
N THR A 211 7.80 14.69 14.82
CA THR A 211 8.10 13.27 14.70
C THR A 211 9.40 12.88 15.43
N TRP A 212 10.32 13.83 15.61
CA TRP A 212 11.59 13.64 16.31
C TRP A 212 11.50 13.74 17.83
N LEU A 213 10.38 14.18 18.41
CA LEU A 213 10.22 14.23 19.86
C LEU A 213 10.05 12.81 20.39
N SER A 214 10.87 12.42 21.37
CA SER A 214 10.63 11.25 22.20
C SER A 214 9.55 11.57 23.24
N ASP A 215 8.90 10.53 23.78
CA ASP A 215 8.05 10.70 24.95
C ASP A 215 8.92 11.19 26.11
N GLU A 216 8.61 12.35 26.68
CA GLU A 216 9.38 12.95 27.79
C GLU A 216 9.44 12.04 29.02
N ASN A 217 8.62 10.97 29.06
CA ASN A 217 8.59 9.96 30.12
C ASN A 217 9.53 8.76 29.88
N THR A 218 10.20 8.66 28.74
CA THR A 218 11.26 7.66 28.53
C THR A 218 12.57 8.20 29.10
N ASN A 219 12.93 7.75 30.30
CA ASN A 219 14.29 7.98 30.81
C ASN A 219 15.27 7.33 29.83
N ASP A 220 16.27 8.08 29.35
CA ASP A 220 17.30 7.60 28.42
C ASP A 220 18.00 6.30 28.90
N ASP A 221 18.00 6.04 30.21
CA ASP A 221 18.57 4.85 30.85
C ASP A 221 17.82 3.53 30.55
N ASP A 222 16.55 3.58 30.10
CA ASP A 222 15.69 2.40 29.93
C ASP A 222 15.69 1.82 28.50
N THR A 223 16.48 2.39 27.59
CA THR A 223 16.60 1.94 26.19
C THR A 223 17.71 0.89 25.98
N THR A 224 18.46 0.58 27.03
CA THR A 224 19.54 -0.41 27.00
C THR A 224 18.99 -1.79 27.37
N ARG A 225 18.98 -2.73 26.42
CA ARG A 225 18.61 -4.13 26.70
C ARG A 225 19.59 -4.74 27.70
N GLN A 226 19.13 -5.78 28.42
CA GLN A 226 19.98 -6.57 29.33
C GLN A 226 21.24 -7.17 28.66
N ASP A 227 21.28 -7.23 27.32
CA ASP A 227 22.43 -7.70 26.54
C ASP A 227 23.40 -6.58 26.08
N GLY A 228 23.12 -5.32 26.44
CA GLY A 228 23.93 -4.15 26.07
C GLY A 228 23.63 -3.55 24.70
N THR A 229 22.59 -4.02 23.99
CA THR A 229 22.12 -3.40 22.74
C THR A 229 21.07 -2.32 23.03
N THR A 230 21.21 -1.16 22.38
CA THR A 230 20.18 -0.10 22.39
C THR A 230 19.02 -0.52 21.49
N GLU A 231 17.78 -0.43 21.97
CA GLU A 231 16.63 -0.58 21.09
C GLU A 231 16.62 0.51 20.01
N ASP A 232 16.39 0.12 18.75
CA ASP A 232 16.13 1.07 17.68
C ASP A 232 14.93 1.94 18.07
N ALA A 233 15.19 3.21 18.35
CA ALA A 233 14.17 4.08 18.90
C ALA A 233 13.06 4.33 17.86
N VAL A 234 11.87 3.81 18.13
CA VAL A 234 10.71 3.99 17.25
C VAL A 234 10.14 5.39 17.46
N ARG A 235 9.99 6.15 16.37
CA ARG A 235 9.40 7.49 16.37
C ARG A 235 7.99 7.44 15.80
N VAL A 236 7.10 8.29 16.27
CA VAL A 236 5.69 8.30 15.83
C VAL A 236 5.40 9.50 14.96
N LEU A 237 4.91 9.25 13.76
CA LEU A 237 4.42 10.26 12.83
C LEU A 237 2.89 10.26 12.83
N ASN A 238 2.29 11.43 13.08
CA ASN A 238 0.86 11.63 12.91
C ASN A 238 0.54 11.93 11.43
N GLY A 239 0.10 10.90 10.70
CA GLY A 239 -0.33 11.02 9.30
C GLY A 239 -1.84 11.16 9.13
N LEU A 240 -2.62 11.29 10.22
CA LEU A 240 -4.07 11.41 10.12
C LEU A 240 -4.47 12.65 9.32
N SER A 241 -5.53 12.51 8.53
CA SER A 241 -6.05 13.58 7.67
C SER A 241 -7.54 13.74 7.91
N LEU A 242 -7.97 14.95 8.26
CA LEU A 242 -9.39 15.29 8.39
C LEU A 242 -10.16 15.10 7.08
N VAL A 243 -9.51 15.31 5.93
CA VAL A 243 -10.13 15.13 4.60
C VAL A 243 -10.44 13.65 4.33
N GLN A 244 -9.56 12.74 4.75
CA GLN A 244 -9.78 11.30 4.63
C GLN A 244 -10.80 10.79 5.66
N GLY A 245 -10.79 11.39 6.86
CA GLY A 245 -11.77 11.13 7.90
C GLY A 245 -11.58 9.80 8.65
N PRO A 246 -12.44 9.55 9.66
CA PRO A 246 -12.27 8.44 10.60
C PRO A 246 -12.45 7.05 9.96
N ASN A 247 -13.34 6.92 8.98
CA ASN A 247 -13.57 5.64 8.29
C ASN A 247 -12.33 5.18 7.52
N TYR A 248 -11.63 6.11 6.88
CA TYR A 248 -10.37 5.84 6.20
C TYR A 248 -9.29 5.42 7.20
N ALA A 249 -9.12 6.20 8.27
CA ALA A 249 -8.15 5.94 9.32
C ALA A 249 -8.35 4.55 9.95
N LEU A 250 -9.59 4.21 10.31
CA LEU A 250 -9.94 2.90 10.86
C LEU A 250 -9.63 1.77 9.86
N SER A 251 -10.09 1.87 8.61
CA SER A 251 -9.88 0.82 7.61
C SER A 251 -8.39 0.55 7.36
N LYS A 252 -7.59 1.60 7.24
CA LYS A 252 -6.14 1.46 7.03
C LYS A 252 -5.41 0.94 8.27
N THR A 253 -5.86 1.32 9.46
CA THR A 253 -5.33 0.78 10.73
C THR A 253 -5.63 -0.71 10.88
N VAL A 254 -6.83 -1.17 10.51
CA VAL A 254 -7.18 -2.61 10.52
C VAL A 254 -6.29 -3.42 9.59
N GLN A 255 -5.98 -2.90 8.39
CA GLN A 255 -5.03 -3.55 7.47
C GLN A 255 -3.63 -3.69 8.10
N MET A 256 -3.16 -2.68 8.83
CA MET A 256 -1.90 -2.74 9.58
C MET A 256 -1.96 -3.79 10.70
N TRP A 257 -3.05 -3.85 11.47
CA TRP A 257 -3.21 -4.85 12.53
C TRP A 257 -3.19 -6.28 11.98
N ARG A 258 -3.93 -6.55 10.89
CA ARG A 258 -3.89 -7.87 10.23
C ARG A 258 -2.49 -8.23 9.74
N SER A 259 -1.76 -7.26 9.19
CA SER A 259 -0.37 -7.45 8.75
C SER A 259 0.51 -7.91 9.91
N MET A 260 0.43 -7.24 11.06
CA MET A 260 1.22 -7.62 12.25
C MET A 260 0.79 -8.97 12.82
N VAL A 261 -0.51 -9.26 12.88
CA VAL A 261 -1.04 -10.55 13.35
C VAL A 261 -0.54 -11.68 12.45
N ALA A 262 -0.69 -11.56 11.13
CA ALA A 262 -0.23 -12.58 10.19
C ALA A 262 1.29 -12.79 10.25
N ALA A 263 2.07 -11.71 10.34
CA ALA A 263 3.52 -11.81 10.52
C ALA A 263 3.89 -12.52 11.83
N SER A 264 3.19 -12.23 12.94
CA SER A 264 3.41 -12.90 14.24
C SER A 264 3.07 -14.39 14.21
N GLN A 265 2.19 -14.80 13.30
CA GLN A 265 1.80 -16.19 13.06
C GLN A 265 2.75 -16.90 12.07
N GLY A 266 3.79 -16.22 11.58
CA GLY A 266 4.80 -16.78 10.69
C GLY A 266 4.47 -16.68 9.20
N HIS A 267 3.37 -16.00 8.82
CA HIS A 267 3.08 -15.73 7.42
C HIS A 267 4.04 -14.70 6.83
N VAL A 268 4.26 -14.80 5.53
CA VAL A 268 4.97 -13.77 4.77
C VAL A 268 4.06 -12.55 4.62
N VAL A 269 4.56 -11.36 4.90
CA VAL A 269 3.79 -10.12 4.78
C VAL A 269 4.59 -9.08 4.03
N SER A 270 4.03 -8.58 2.94
CA SER A 270 4.53 -7.44 2.18
C SER A 270 3.61 -6.25 2.41
N CYS A 271 4.07 -5.26 3.16
CA CYS A 271 3.25 -4.08 3.46
C CYS A 271 4.03 -2.77 3.31
N PRO A 272 4.62 -2.51 2.13
CA PRO A 272 5.32 -1.26 1.90
C PRO A 272 4.33 -0.09 1.99
N LEU A 273 4.78 1.01 2.58
CA LEU A 273 4.02 2.26 2.55
C LEU A 273 4.02 2.81 1.12
N ALA A 274 2.82 3.03 0.58
CA ALA A 274 2.64 3.56 -0.76
C ALA A 274 2.67 5.10 -0.74
N PRO A 275 3.29 5.74 -1.75
CA PRO A 275 3.39 7.19 -1.77
C PRO A 275 2.04 7.81 -2.14
N PRO A 276 1.83 9.09 -1.77
CA PRO A 276 0.80 9.90 -2.39
C PRO A 276 0.96 9.89 -3.91
N SER A 277 -0.12 9.53 -4.60
CA SER A 277 -0.10 9.29 -6.05
C SER A 277 -1.27 9.97 -6.72
N ARG A 278 -1.06 10.49 -7.93
CA ARG A 278 -2.12 11.07 -8.78
C ARG A 278 -2.93 9.95 -9.43
N THR A 279 -3.78 9.29 -8.65
CA THR A 279 -4.71 8.31 -9.20
C THR A 279 -5.95 8.98 -9.78
N ASP A 280 -6.60 8.33 -10.73
CA ASP A 280 -7.82 8.85 -11.38
C ASP A 280 -8.91 9.23 -10.35
N SER A 281 -9.01 8.46 -9.26
CA SER A 281 -9.94 8.71 -8.15
C SER A 281 -9.57 9.89 -7.25
N MET A 282 -8.30 10.27 -7.17
CA MET A 282 -7.84 11.40 -6.36
C MET A 282 -7.94 12.71 -7.15
N VAL A 283 -7.64 12.66 -8.46
CA VAL A 283 -7.71 13.86 -9.32
C VAL A 283 -9.13 14.23 -9.75
N SER A 284 -10.10 13.34 -9.58
CA SER A 284 -11.52 13.63 -9.83
C SER A 284 -12.10 14.69 -8.88
N HIS A 285 -11.47 14.91 -7.72
CA HIS A 285 -11.82 15.95 -6.77
C HIS A 285 -10.85 17.14 -6.88
N ALA A 286 -11.35 18.29 -7.35
CA ALA A 286 -10.52 19.46 -7.64
C ALA A 286 -9.66 19.95 -6.46
N THR A 287 -10.17 19.84 -5.23
CA THR A 287 -9.43 20.21 -4.02
C THR A 287 -8.25 19.28 -3.75
N VAL A 288 -8.46 17.96 -3.91
CA VAL A 288 -7.41 16.96 -3.72
C VAL A 288 -6.38 17.06 -4.85
N SER A 289 -6.82 17.24 -6.10
CA SER A 289 -5.91 17.46 -7.23
C SER A 289 -5.00 18.67 -6.99
N ALA A 290 -5.57 19.83 -6.63
CA ALA A 290 -4.79 21.03 -6.38
C ALA A 290 -3.82 20.85 -5.21
N ALA A 291 -4.23 20.18 -4.13
CA ALA A 291 -3.33 19.85 -3.03
C ALA A 291 -2.16 18.96 -3.49
N LEU A 292 -2.43 17.91 -4.28
CA LEU A 292 -1.38 17.06 -4.84
C LEU A 292 -0.45 17.83 -5.78
N ASP A 293 -0.98 18.73 -6.61
CA ASP A 293 -0.19 19.55 -7.54
C ASP A 293 0.73 20.55 -6.81
N GLY A 294 0.34 21.00 -5.62
CA GLY A 294 1.17 21.92 -4.83
C GLY A 294 2.20 21.26 -3.90
N MET A 295 2.05 19.96 -3.59
CA MET A 295 2.96 19.27 -2.67
C MET A 295 4.43 19.29 -3.13
N PRO A 296 4.78 19.11 -4.42
CA PRO A 296 6.16 19.15 -4.88
C PRO A 296 6.90 20.49 -4.67
N TYR A 297 6.19 21.59 -4.41
CA TYR A 297 6.80 22.88 -4.06
C TYR A 297 7.33 22.92 -2.61
N LEU A 298 7.00 21.91 -1.80
CA LEU A 298 7.41 21.79 -0.41
C LEU A 298 8.36 20.60 -0.26
N GLU A 299 9.66 20.86 -0.29
CA GLU A 299 10.66 19.81 -0.07
C GLU A 299 10.47 19.14 1.31
N PRO A 300 10.63 17.80 1.43
CA PRO A 300 11.09 16.85 0.41
C PRO A 300 9.96 16.09 -0.31
N LEU A 301 8.77 16.66 -0.40
CA LEU A 301 7.56 15.94 -0.83
C LEU A 301 7.59 15.64 -2.33
N VAL A 302 7.23 14.41 -2.68
CA VAL A 302 7.15 13.94 -4.07
C VAL A 302 5.84 13.21 -4.27
N ILE A 303 5.12 13.58 -5.33
CA ILE A 303 3.89 12.92 -5.76
C ILE A 303 4.17 12.07 -6.98
N PHE A 304 3.75 10.82 -6.92
CA PHE A 304 4.01 9.84 -7.97
C PHE A 304 2.86 9.82 -8.99
N ALA A 305 3.21 9.62 -10.26
CA ALA A 305 2.23 9.22 -11.26
C ALA A 305 1.70 7.80 -10.97
N GLN A 306 0.44 7.54 -11.32
CA GLN A 306 -0.26 6.28 -11.02
C GLN A 306 0.49 5.05 -11.54
N GLU A 307 0.90 5.06 -12.80
CA GLU A 307 1.52 3.88 -13.45
C GLU A 307 2.93 3.57 -12.90
N PRO A 308 3.88 4.53 -12.84
CA PRO A 308 5.15 4.31 -12.15
C PRO A 308 5.00 3.82 -10.70
N CYS A 309 4.04 4.38 -9.96
CA CYS A 309 3.77 3.94 -8.60
C CYS A 309 3.29 2.49 -8.57
N ARG A 310 2.30 2.13 -9.40
CA ARG A 310 1.79 0.75 -9.52
C ARG A 310 2.93 -0.24 -9.80
N THR A 311 3.79 0.06 -10.76
CA THR A 311 4.92 -0.79 -11.12
C THR A 311 5.89 -0.93 -9.94
N LEU A 312 6.29 0.18 -9.32
CA LEU A 312 7.19 0.17 -8.17
C LEU A 312 6.62 -0.65 -7.00
N MET A 313 5.36 -0.42 -6.63
CA MET A 313 4.72 -1.15 -5.53
C MET A 313 4.59 -2.65 -5.84
N THR A 314 4.35 -3.02 -7.11
CA THR A 314 4.32 -4.42 -7.55
C THR A 314 5.69 -5.07 -7.41
N VAL A 315 6.74 -4.38 -7.86
CA VAL A 315 8.13 -4.88 -7.78
C VAL A 315 8.55 -5.09 -6.33
N LEU A 316 8.27 -4.14 -5.44
CA LEU A 316 8.59 -4.26 -4.01
C LEU A 316 7.82 -5.41 -3.35
N MET A 317 6.55 -5.59 -3.70
CA MET A 317 5.76 -6.73 -3.22
C MET A 317 6.37 -8.06 -3.66
N LEU A 318 6.73 -8.20 -4.94
CA LEU A 318 7.33 -9.42 -5.47
C LEU A 318 8.70 -9.69 -4.83
N HIS A 319 9.51 -8.65 -4.64
CA HIS A 319 10.76 -8.75 -3.90
C HIS A 319 10.55 -9.35 -2.49
N ASP A 320 9.63 -8.78 -1.71
CA ASP A 320 9.37 -9.23 -0.34
C ASP A 320 8.86 -10.68 -0.29
N ILE A 321 8.01 -11.07 -1.25
CA ILE A 321 7.51 -12.45 -1.37
C ILE A 321 8.65 -13.42 -1.73
N PHE A 322 9.51 -13.06 -2.68
CA PHE A 322 10.58 -13.94 -3.17
C PHE A 322 11.73 -14.08 -2.17
N GLN A 323 11.98 -13.03 -1.38
CA GLN A 323 13.02 -13.01 -0.34
C GLN A 323 12.53 -13.52 1.01
N SER A 324 11.26 -13.90 1.13
CA SER A 324 10.60 -14.27 2.39
C SER A 324 11.26 -15.39 3.21
N LYS A 325 12.13 -16.21 2.60
CA LYS A 325 13.00 -17.17 3.32
C LYS A 325 13.97 -16.48 4.31
N HIS A 326 14.09 -15.16 4.23
CA HIS A 326 14.93 -14.30 5.07
C HIS A 326 14.13 -13.35 5.95
N ASN A 327 12.83 -13.60 6.21
CA ASN A 327 12.00 -12.77 7.08
C ASN A 327 12.74 -12.47 8.40
N LYS A 328 13.28 -11.26 8.50
CA LYS A 328 13.95 -10.82 9.71
C LYS A 328 12.91 -10.73 10.80
N LYS A 329 13.16 -11.39 11.91
CA LYS A 329 12.37 -11.15 13.11
C LYS A 329 12.57 -9.68 13.48
N HIS A 330 11.46 -8.94 13.49
CA HIS A 330 11.46 -7.56 13.96
C HIS A 330 11.44 -7.55 15.48
N ASP A 331 12.17 -6.59 16.06
CA ASP A 331 12.20 -6.39 17.49
C ASP A 331 10.88 -5.82 18.00
N HIS A 332 10.27 -4.93 17.20
CA HIS A 332 8.97 -4.34 17.46
C HIS A 332 8.03 -4.55 16.26
N PRO A 333 6.76 -4.95 16.44
CA PRO A 333 5.87 -5.31 15.33
C PRO A 333 5.61 -4.17 14.34
N LEU A 334 5.66 -2.91 14.80
CA LEU A 334 5.51 -1.74 13.91
C LEU A 334 6.70 -1.52 12.95
N GLN A 335 7.86 -2.14 13.19
CA GLN A 335 9.00 -2.07 12.26
C GLN A 335 8.72 -2.82 10.95
N LEU A 336 7.69 -3.68 10.93
CA LEU A 336 7.21 -4.35 9.73
C LEU A 336 6.91 -3.35 8.58
N PHE A 337 6.54 -2.12 8.92
CA PHE A 337 6.17 -1.09 7.95
C PHE A 337 7.35 -0.22 7.50
N PHE A 338 8.57 -0.43 8.01
CA PHE A 338 9.73 0.41 7.67
C PHE A 338 10.37 -0.03 6.37
N HIS A 339 10.52 -1.34 6.20
CA HIS A 339 11.20 -1.94 5.06
C HIS A 339 10.44 -1.64 3.76
N ASN A 340 11.18 -1.32 2.70
CA ASN A 340 10.65 -1.06 1.37
C ASN A 340 9.59 0.06 1.28
N SER A 341 9.51 0.94 2.28
CA SER A 341 8.53 2.02 2.29
C SER A 341 8.88 3.16 1.34
N VAL A 342 7.91 3.55 0.53
CA VAL A 342 7.99 4.62 -0.48
C VAL A 342 7.13 5.78 0.01
N HIS A 343 7.62 6.48 1.03
CA HIS A 343 6.82 7.49 1.76
C HIS A 343 6.72 8.87 1.09
N GLY A 344 7.24 9.05 -0.13
CA GLY A 344 7.12 10.30 -0.88
C GLY A 344 7.68 11.52 -0.14
N GLY A 345 8.63 11.34 0.77
CA GLY A 345 9.20 12.40 1.60
C GLY A 345 8.43 12.74 2.88
N MET A 346 7.23 12.17 3.09
CA MET A 346 6.37 12.51 4.24
C MET A 346 7.06 12.25 5.59
N TRP A 347 7.76 11.13 5.75
CA TRP A 347 8.49 10.81 6.99
C TRP A 347 9.64 11.77 7.30
N ARG A 348 10.23 12.36 6.27
CA ARG A 348 11.34 13.32 6.37
C ARG A 348 10.85 14.76 6.29
N SER A 349 9.53 14.99 6.34
CA SER A 349 8.98 16.34 6.24
C SER A 349 9.11 17.07 7.58
N PRO A 350 9.61 18.32 7.57
CA PRO A 350 9.72 19.13 8.79
C PRO A 350 8.36 19.58 9.35
N TYR A 351 7.28 19.46 8.58
CA TYR A 351 5.96 19.98 8.92
C TYR A 351 4.90 18.88 8.94
N LEU A 352 3.85 19.06 9.75
CA LEU A 352 2.68 18.17 9.80
C LEU A 352 2.00 18.14 8.44
N MET A 353 1.64 16.94 7.98
CA MET A 353 1.00 16.71 6.68
C MET A 353 -0.33 17.46 6.53
N GLU A 354 -1.08 17.59 7.61
CA GLU A 354 -2.32 18.37 7.64
C GLU A 354 -2.05 19.86 7.34
N SER A 355 -1.03 20.44 7.96
CA SER A 355 -0.63 21.83 7.73
C SER A 355 -0.07 22.06 6.32
N VAL A 356 0.72 21.11 5.83
CA VAL A 356 1.26 21.07 4.45
C VAL A 356 0.16 21.04 3.41
N SER A 357 -0.91 20.26 3.64
CA SER A 357 -1.98 20.07 2.67
C SER A 357 -2.73 21.38 2.36
N ALA A 358 -2.93 22.24 3.37
CA ALA A 358 -3.57 23.55 3.19
C ALA A 358 -2.74 24.49 2.30
N ILE A 359 -1.42 24.55 2.50
CA ILE A 359 -0.52 25.36 1.68
C ILE A 359 -0.36 24.78 0.28
N SER A 360 -0.24 23.45 0.19
CA SER A 360 -0.16 22.76 -1.09
C SER A 360 -1.38 23.05 -1.96
N PHE A 361 -2.59 23.10 -1.38
CA PHE A 361 -3.77 23.50 -2.13
C PHE A 361 -3.66 24.91 -2.73
N ILE A 362 -3.12 25.88 -1.99
CA ILE A 362 -2.91 27.25 -2.48
C ILE A 362 -1.88 27.25 -3.60
N PHE A 363 -0.73 26.57 -3.42
CA PHE A 363 0.29 26.48 -4.46
C PHE A 363 -0.20 25.78 -5.72
N GLY A 364 -0.99 24.71 -5.62
CA GLY A 364 -1.56 24.06 -6.80
C GLY A 364 -2.62 24.90 -7.51
N LYS A 365 -3.28 25.84 -6.82
CA LYS A 365 -4.23 26.80 -7.44
C LYS A 365 -3.54 27.96 -8.16
N VAL A 366 -2.37 28.37 -7.70
CA VAL A 366 -1.65 29.57 -8.19
C VAL A 366 -0.48 29.20 -9.10
N GLY A 367 0.08 28.00 -8.96
CA GLY A 367 1.25 27.51 -9.69
C GLY A 367 0.94 27.05 -11.12
N PHE A 368 1.90 27.28 -12.01
CA PHE A 368 1.88 26.82 -13.40
C PHE A 368 2.86 25.65 -13.56
N GLN A 369 2.44 24.42 -13.26
CA GLN A 369 3.05 23.25 -13.90
C GLN A 369 2.07 22.07 -13.97
N PRO A 370 1.96 21.38 -15.12
CA PRO A 370 1.16 20.16 -15.25
C PRO A 370 2.00 18.90 -14.94
N SER A 371 1.31 17.91 -14.40
CA SER A 371 1.69 16.49 -14.25
C SER A 371 2.76 16.15 -13.21
N GLY A 372 2.41 15.19 -12.34
CA GLY A 372 3.25 14.70 -11.25
C GLY A 372 4.60 14.15 -11.71
N TRP A 373 5.52 14.02 -10.77
CA TRP A 373 6.88 13.58 -11.06
C TRP A 373 6.91 12.09 -11.46
N SER A 374 7.52 11.80 -12.59
CA SER A 374 7.88 10.45 -13.03
C SER A 374 9.40 10.40 -13.15
N PRO A 375 10.11 9.50 -12.45
CA PRO A 375 11.52 9.28 -12.76
C PRO A 375 11.63 8.70 -14.16
N ASP A 376 12.56 9.21 -14.98
CA ASP A 376 12.78 8.78 -16.38
C ASP A 376 12.98 7.25 -16.51
N ALA A 377 13.48 6.59 -15.46
CA ALA A 377 13.69 5.14 -15.41
C ALA A 377 12.42 4.30 -15.14
N ALA A 378 11.33 4.90 -14.64
CA ALA A 378 10.08 4.17 -14.36
C ALA A 378 9.12 4.11 -15.56
N MET A 379 9.48 4.78 -16.67
CA MET A 379 8.76 4.76 -17.94
C MET A 379 9.40 3.82 -18.97
N ALA A 380 10.48 3.11 -18.61
CA ALA A 380 10.99 2.05 -19.47
C ALA A 380 9.95 0.93 -19.50
N PRO A 381 9.40 0.54 -20.67
CA PRO A 381 8.67 -0.71 -20.76
C PRO A 381 9.61 -1.82 -20.30
N MET A 382 9.16 -2.63 -19.33
CA MET A 382 9.85 -3.89 -19.03
C MET A 382 9.86 -4.80 -20.25
#